data_AF-A0A820JEX5-F1
#
_entry.id   AF-A0A820JEX5-F1
#
_cell.length_a   1.000
_cell.length_b   1.000
_cell.length_c   1.000
_cell.angle_alpha   90.00
_cell.angle_beta   90.00
_cell.angle_gamma   90.00
#
_symmetry.space_group_name_H-M   'P 1'
#
loop_
_entity.id
_entity.type
_entity.pdbx_description
1 polymer ?
#
loop_
_entity_poly.entity_id
_entity_poly.type
_entity_poly.pdbx_seq_one_letter_code
_entity_poly.pdbx_strand_id
1 'polypeptide(L)' 'DFSDDNYPVILTTDASEIGIGSTLQQNINDQIKNSYYHSQVLSSTQ' A
#
# COMPACT_ATOMS: atom_id res chain seq x y z
N ASP A 1 4.96 -10.57 11.23
CA ASP A 1 5.20 -10.93 9.84
C ASP A 1 5.92 -9.75 9.20
N PHE A 2 7.24 -9.78 9.26
CA PHE A 2 8.09 -8.63 8.89
C PHE A 2 8.38 -8.67 7.39
N SER A 3 8.70 -7.50 6.82
CA SER A 3 9.22 -7.38 5.47
C SER A 3 10.49 -8.23 5.31
N ASP A 4 10.65 -8.88 4.17
CA ASP A 4 11.90 -9.56 3.82
C ASP A 4 12.81 -8.59 3.06
N ASP A 5 13.96 -8.27 3.63
CA ASP A 5 14.91 -7.29 3.07
C ASP A 5 15.48 -7.69 1.69
N ASN A 6 15.35 -8.96 1.30
CA ASN A 6 15.78 -9.44 -0.02
C ASN A 6 14.79 -9.11 -1.14
N TYR A 7 13.58 -8.67 -0.80
CA TYR A 7 12.51 -8.40 -1.76
C TYR A 7 12.12 -6.92 -1.76
N PRO A 8 11.87 -6.32 -2.92
CA PRO A 8 11.48 -4.93 -2.98
C PRO A 8 10.13 -4.72 -2.30
N VAL A 9 10.03 -3.62 -1.56
CA VAL A 9 8.76 -3.14 -1.02
C VAL A 9 8.08 -2.30 -2.10
N ILE A 10 6.83 -2.63 -2.41
CA ILE A 10 6.01 -1.97 -3.42
C ILE A 10 4.87 -1.27 -2.70
N LEU A 11 4.78 0.05 -2.87
CA LEU A 11 3.63 0.84 -2.44
C LEU A 11 2.75 1.09 -3.67
N THR A 12 1.54 0.53 -3.65
CA THR A 12 0.52 0.79 -4.67
C THR A 12 -0.53 1.70 -4.06
N THR A 13 -0.88 2.77 -4.76
CA THR A 13 -1.87 3.76 -4.31
C THR A 13 -2.91 3.98 -5.39
N ASP A 14 -4.17 4.02 -4.97
CA ASP A 14 -5.30 4.46 -5.79
C ASP A 14 -5.95 5.68 -5.10
N ALA A 15 -6.42 6.64 -5.88
CA ALA A 15 -6.98 7.88 -5.39
C ALA A 15 -8.28 8.24 -6.12
N SER A 16 -9.23 8.75 -5.35
CA SER A 16 -10.50 9.30 -5.80
C SER A 16 -10.68 10.71 -5.25
N GLU A 17 -11.74 11.40 -5.70
CA GLU A 17 -12.11 12.72 -5.15
C GLU A 17 -12.38 12.69 -3.63
N ILE A 18 -12.71 11.52 -3.06
CA ILE A 18 -13.10 11.38 -1.65
C ILE A 18 -11.89 10.97 -0.79
N GLY A 19 -10.94 10.23 -1.34
CA GLY A 19 -9.95 9.54 -0.51
C GLY A 19 -8.87 8.83 -1.30
N ILE A 20 -7.82 8.47 -0.57
CA ILE A 20 -6.67 7.71 -1.03
C ILE A 20 -6.70 6.35 -0.34
N GLY A 21 -6.50 5.28 -1.11
CA GLY A 21 -6.26 3.93 -0.62
C GLY A 21 -4.88 3.44 -1.06
N SER A 22 -4.19 2.66 -0.24
CA SER A 22 -2.90 2.08 -0.62
C SER A 22 -2.62 0.74 0.05
N THR A 23 -1.79 -0.06 -0.64
CA THR A 23 -1.25 -1.33 -0.17
C THR A 23 0.27 -1.27 -0.17
N LEU A 24 0.87 -1.74 0.93
CA LEU A 24 2.30 -2.03 1.00
C LEU A 24 2.47 -3.53 0.82
N GLN A 25 3.18 -3.95 -0.22
CA GLN A 25 3.29 -5.36 -0.59
C GLN A 25 4.71 -5.74 -1.05
N GLN A 26 5.01 -7.03 -0.98
CA GLN A 26 6.19 -7.63 -1.59
C GLN A 26 5.76 -8.79 -2.49
N ASN A 27 6.47 -9.02 -3.59
CA ASN A 27 6.33 -10.24 -4.39
C ASN A 27 7.45 -11.21 -3.97
N ILE A 28 7.10 -12.23 -3.19
CA ILE A 28 8.02 -13.23 -2.64
C ILE A 28 7.67 -14.58 -3.26
N ASN A 29 8.61 -15.19 -3.98
CA ASN A 29 8.39 -16.47 -4.67
C ASN A 29 7.10 -16.48 -5.53
N ASP A 30 6.90 -15.44 -6.33
CA ASP A 30 5.71 -15.22 -7.18
C ASP A 30 4.37 -15.10 -6.42
N GLN A 31 4.43 -14.90 -5.09
CA GLN A 31 3.26 -14.63 -4.27
C GLN A 31 3.26 -13.19 -3.79
N ILE A 32 2.12 -12.51 -3.98
CA ILE A 32 1.90 -11.18 -3.43
C ILE A 32 1.60 -11.33 -1.94
N LYS A 33 2.46 -10.73 -1.12
CA LYS A 33 2.29 -10.64 0.32
C LYS A 33 2.01 -9.19 0.70
N ASN A 34 0.82 -8.93 1.20
CA ASN A 34 0.43 -7.60 1.69
C ASN A 34 0.85 -7.44 3.15
N SER A 35 1.68 -6.44 3.42
CA SER A 35 2.21 -6.14 4.75
C SER A 35 1.37 -5.08 5.46
N TYR A 36 0.81 -4.12 4.71
CA TYR A 36 0.03 -3.04 5.29
C TYR A 36 -1.05 -2.52 4.33
N TYR A 37 -2.15 -2.05 4.91
CA TYR A 37 -3.23 -1.37 4.21
C TYR A 37 -3.40 0.00 4.84
N HIS A 38 -3.49 1.03 4.01
CA HIS A 38 -3.73 2.39 4.46
C HIS A 38 -4.85 3.04 3.66
N SER A 39 -5.73 3.76 4.35
CA SER A 39 -6.76 4.58 3.72
C SER A 39 -6.89 5.91 4.45
N GLN A 40 -7.10 6.97 3.67
CA GLN A 40 -7.30 8.31 4.18
C GLN A 40 -8.37 9.02 3.37
N VAL A 41 -9.34 9.62 4.06
CA VAL A 41 -10.30 10.54 3.45
C VAL A 41 -9.60 11.87 3.21
N LEU A 42 -9.77 12.42 2.01
CA LEU A 42 -9.24 13.74 1.68
C LEU A 42 -10.06 14.79 2.45
N SER A 43 -9.39 15.54 3.32
CA SER A 43 -10.02 16.72 3.91
C SER A 43 -10.17 17.77 2.82
N SER A 44 -11.33 18.42 2.75
CA SER A 44 -11.51 19.62 1.93
C SER A 44 -10.45 20.64 2.31
N THR A 45 -9.62 21.03 1.35
CA THR A 45 -8.78 22.23 1.48
C THR A 45 -9.75 23.42 1.57
N GLN A 46 -9.93 23.96 2.78
CA GLN A 46 -10.60 25.25 2.97
C GLN A 46 -9.68 26.40 2.58
#